data_AF-A0A1V6HB58-F1
#
_entry.id   AF-A0A1V6HB58-F1
#
_cell.length_a   1.000
_cell.length_b   1.000
_cell.length_c   1.000
_cell.angle_alpha   90.00
_cell.angle_beta   90.00
_cell.angle_gamma   90.00
#
_symmetry.space_group_name_H-M   'P 1'
#
loop_
_entity.id
_entity.type
_entity.pdbx_description
1 polymer ?
#
loop_
_entity_poly.entity_id
_entity_poly.type
_entity_poly.pdbx_seq_one_letter_code
_entity_poly.pdbx_strand_id
1 'polypeptide(L)'
;MRRHADRTCPECPPGENAHSVERAVASGGAEAAGCPGEIRNRFAAAPPAAWVELAAELPPGCSAIRLELPAGARYTGYRYESGTAAGWVDCPAARECPGLSSAWLGDPIVVREGDATRLLALFENRAEGPRRARFTAYCREGGR
;
A
#
# COMPACT_ATOMS: atom_id res chain seq x y z
N MET A 1 6.19 -7.45 -11.34
CA MET A 1 5.98 -6.29 -12.24
C MET A 1 5.06 -6.74 -13.35
N ARG A 2 3.96 -6.03 -13.57
CA ARG A 2 3.03 -6.25 -14.68
C ARG A 2 3.16 -5.09 -15.66
N ARG A 3 3.13 -5.34 -16.96
CA ARG A 3 3.39 -4.34 -18.00
C ARG A 3 2.25 -4.27 -19.00
N HIS A 4 1.95 -3.08 -19.53
CA HIS A 4 1.04 -2.95 -20.67
C HIS A 4 1.60 -3.66 -21.90
N ALA A 5 2.91 -3.52 -22.18
CA ALA A 5 3.57 -4.12 -23.34
C ALA A 5 3.43 -5.65 -23.39
N ASP A 6 3.47 -6.30 -22.23
CA ASP A 6 3.34 -7.76 -22.10
C ASP A 6 1.88 -8.21 -21.91
N ARG A 7 0.92 -7.28 -21.96
CA ARG A 7 -0.51 -7.48 -21.66
C ARG A 7 -0.80 -8.09 -20.28
N THR A 8 0.14 -7.98 -19.36
CA THR A 8 -0.01 -8.46 -17.97
C THR A 8 -0.60 -7.38 -17.06
N CYS A 9 -0.65 -6.13 -17.52
CA CYS A 9 -1.37 -5.01 -16.90
C CYS A 9 -2.36 -4.39 -17.91
N PRO A 10 -3.56 -4.97 -18.10
CA PRO A 10 -4.57 -4.42 -19.00
C PRO A 10 -5.09 -3.05 -18.54
N GLU A 11 -4.95 -2.72 -17.26
CA GLU A 11 -5.33 -1.42 -16.70
C GLU A 11 -4.26 -0.33 -16.88
N CYS A 12 -3.03 -0.70 -17.24
CA CYS A 12 -1.93 0.26 -17.42
C CYS A 12 -2.05 0.97 -18.78
N PRO A 13 -1.91 2.30 -18.85
CA PRO A 13 -1.72 2.98 -20.13
C PRO A 13 -0.46 2.49 -20.87
N PRO A 14 -0.36 2.69 -22.20
CA PRO A 14 0.86 2.41 -22.94
C PRO A 14 2.09 3.09 -22.32
N GLY A 15 3.16 2.31 -22.11
CA GLY A 15 4.40 2.78 -21.47
C GLY A 15 4.37 2.81 -19.93
N GLU A 16 3.28 2.36 -19.32
CA GLU A 16 3.13 2.25 -17.87
C GLU A 16 3.23 0.80 -17.40
N ASN A 17 3.76 0.63 -16.20
CA ASN A 17 3.99 -0.62 -15.51
C ASN A 17 3.37 -0.56 -14.12
N ALA A 18 2.95 -1.72 -13.61
CA ALA A 18 2.43 -1.88 -12.27
C ALA A 18 3.35 -2.75 -11.42
N HIS A 19 3.63 -2.29 -10.21
CA HIS A 19 4.30 -3.02 -9.16
C HIS A 19 3.31 -3.22 -8.02
N SER A 20 3.17 -4.44 -7.52
CA SER A 20 2.20 -4.76 -6.47
C SER A 20 2.89 -5.51 -5.35
N VAL A 21 2.55 -5.17 -4.11
CA VAL A 21 2.91 -5.92 -2.91
C VAL A 21 1.64 -6.33 -2.20
N GLU A 22 1.58 -7.59 -1.79
CA GLU A 22 0.48 -8.14 -1.01
C GLU A 22 0.95 -8.45 0.41
N ARG A 23 0.10 -8.20 1.39
CA ARG A 23 0.36 -8.53 2.78
C ARG A 23 -0.90 -9.06 3.45
N ALA A 24 -0.76 -10.19 4.15
CA ALA A 24 -1.77 -10.62 5.11
C ALA A 24 -1.66 -9.75 6.36
N VAL A 25 -2.79 -9.18 6.78
CA VAL A 25 -2.91 -8.35 7.98
C VAL A 25 -3.83 -9.07 8.95
N ALA A 26 -3.32 -9.28 10.17
CA ALA A 26 -4.06 -9.95 11.23
C ALA A 26 -5.36 -9.21 11.55
N SER A 27 -6.28 -9.89 12.22
CA SER A 27 -7.46 -9.27 12.81
C SER A 27 -7.03 -8.23 13.85
N GLY A 28 -7.63 -7.04 13.80
CA GLY A 28 -7.62 -6.10 14.93
C GLY A 28 -8.61 -6.52 16.03
N GLY A 29 -9.64 -7.29 15.67
CA GLY A 29 -10.78 -7.61 16.53
C GLY A 29 -11.85 -6.52 16.52
N ALA A 30 -13.08 -6.88 16.87
CA ALA A 30 -14.24 -5.99 16.82
C ALA A 30 -14.12 -4.78 17.79
N GLU A 31 -13.32 -4.92 18.84
CA GLU A 31 -13.06 -3.86 19.84
C GLU A 31 -11.72 -3.13 19.63
N ALA A 32 -10.98 -3.42 18.54
CA ALA A 32 -9.75 -2.68 18.29
C ALA A 32 -10.05 -1.19 18.10
N ALA A 33 -9.32 -0.36 18.83
CA ALA A 33 -9.32 1.10 18.69
C ALA A 33 -8.84 1.59 17.30
N GLY A 34 -8.44 0.67 16.42
CA GLY A 34 -7.86 0.98 15.13
C GLY A 34 -6.37 1.32 15.23
N CYS A 35 -5.80 1.75 14.12
CA CYS A 35 -4.44 2.24 14.07
C CYS A 35 -4.34 3.60 14.77
N PRO A 36 -3.21 3.90 15.44
CA PRO A 36 -3.04 5.18 16.13
C PRO A 36 -3.23 6.35 15.16
N GLY A 37 -4.04 7.36 15.52
CA GLY A 37 -4.38 8.46 14.60
C GLY A 37 -3.16 9.22 14.04
N GLU A 38 -2.08 9.34 14.81
CA GLU A 38 -0.84 10.01 14.42
C GLU A 38 0.14 9.13 13.64
N ILE A 39 -0.18 7.85 13.41
CA ILE A 39 0.78 6.89 12.85
C ILE A 39 1.25 7.30 11.46
N ARG A 40 0.35 7.86 10.65
CA ARG A 40 0.69 8.36 9.31
C ARG A 40 1.69 9.51 9.38
N ASN A 41 1.49 10.46 10.30
CA ASN A 41 2.39 11.59 10.48
C ASN A 41 3.78 11.12 10.93
N ARG A 42 3.83 10.12 11.81
CA ARG A 42 5.09 9.50 12.25
C ARG A 42 5.86 8.87 11.09
N PHE A 43 5.19 8.11 10.21
CA PHE A 43 5.83 7.54 9.02
C PHE A 43 6.24 8.59 8.00
N ALA A 44 5.44 9.65 7.82
CA ALA A 44 5.72 10.73 6.88
C ALA A 44 6.91 11.59 7.32
N ALA A 45 7.11 11.76 8.62
CA ALA A 45 8.25 12.48 9.19
C ALA A 45 9.53 11.63 9.29
N ALA A 46 9.41 10.29 9.22
CA ALA A 46 10.53 9.38 9.37
C ALA A 46 11.23 9.08 8.03
N PRO A 47 12.57 8.96 8.02
CA PRO A 47 13.30 8.53 6.82
C PRO A 47 12.95 7.07 6.48
N PRO A 48 13.04 6.66 5.20
CA PRO A 48 12.69 5.30 4.77
C PRO A 48 13.41 4.18 5.53
N ALA A 49 14.64 4.43 5.99
CA ALA A 49 15.41 3.49 6.80
C ALA A 49 14.73 3.14 8.13
N ALA A 50 14.03 4.09 8.76
CA ALA A 50 13.34 3.89 10.04
C ALA A 50 11.98 3.21 9.90
N TRP A 51 11.44 3.07 8.68
CA TRP A 51 10.11 2.49 8.48
C TRP A 51 9.98 1.04 8.95
N VAL A 52 11.08 0.27 8.97
CA VAL A 52 11.06 -1.12 9.48
C VAL A 52 10.73 -1.14 10.97
N GLU A 53 11.45 -0.33 11.74
CA GLU A 53 11.33 -0.26 13.19
C GLU A 53 9.96 0.27 13.58
N LEU A 54 9.51 1.36 12.92
CA LEU A 54 8.16 1.89 13.10
C LEU A 54 7.06 0.88 12.77
N ALA A 55 7.25 0.04 11.76
CA ALA A 55 6.29 -0.98 11.39
C ALA A 55 6.20 -2.11 12.42
N ALA A 56 7.28 -2.39 13.16
CA ALA A 56 7.30 -3.40 14.21
C ALA A 56 6.53 -2.96 15.46
N GLU A 57 6.39 -1.66 15.68
CA GLU A 57 5.61 -1.09 16.80
C GLU A 57 4.10 -1.03 16.52
N LEU A 58 3.66 -1.38 15.31
CA LEU A 58 2.24 -1.34 14.95
C LEU A 58 1.44 -2.39 15.72
N PRO A 59 0.26 -2.02 16.26
CA PRO A 59 -0.60 -2.99 16.91
C PRO A 59 -1.16 -4.02 15.91
N PRO A 60 -1.68 -5.16 16.39
CA PRO A 60 -2.44 -6.08 15.55
C PRO A 60 -3.55 -5.35 14.79
N GLY A 61 -3.81 -5.78 13.56
CA GLY A 61 -4.73 -5.08 12.66
C GLY A 61 -4.10 -3.94 11.87
N CYS A 62 -2.92 -3.44 12.26
CA CYS A 62 -2.22 -2.37 11.54
C CYS A 62 -1.03 -2.90 10.76
N SER A 63 -0.81 -2.37 9.56
CA SER A 63 0.35 -2.74 8.75
C SER A 63 0.88 -1.58 7.93
N ALA A 64 2.20 -1.43 7.94
CA ALA A 64 2.92 -0.63 6.96
C ALA A 64 3.39 -1.52 5.81
N ILE A 65 2.95 -1.20 4.62
CA ILE A 65 3.22 -1.94 3.38
C ILE A 65 4.14 -1.07 2.54
N ARG A 66 5.36 -1.55 2.34
CA ARG A 66 6.41 -0.85 1.59
C ARG A 66 6.49 -1.40 0.18
N LEU A 67 6.75 -0.50 -0.77
CA LEU A 67 6.94 -0.84 -2.17
C LEU A 67 8.05 0.05 -2.74
N GLU A 68 9.06 -0.56 -3.32
CA GLU A 68 10.13 0.15 -4.02
C GLU A 68 9.93 0.01 -5.53
N LEU A 69 10.00 1.14 -6.24
CA LEU A 69 9.97 1.16 -7.69
C LEU A 69 11.37 0.93 -8.27
N PRO A 70 11.47 0.42 -9.51
CA PRO A 70 12.76 0.32 -10.20
C PRO A 70 13.47 1.67 -10.25
N ALA A 71 14.81 1.64 -10.21
CA ALA A 71 15.65 2.82 -10.36
C ALA A 71 15.28 3.63 -11.62
N GLY A 72 15.15 4.95 -11.45
CA GLY A 72 14.76 5.88 -12.50
C GLY A 72 13.28 5.85 -12.88
N ALA A 73 12.47 4.93 -12.34
CA ALA A 73 11.05 4.87 -12.66
C ALA A 73 10.29 6.10 -12.14
N ARG A 74 9.40 6.64 -12.97
CA ARG A 74 8.54 7.76 -12.60
C ARG A 74 7.21 7.24 -12.07
N TYR A 75 6.99 7.38 -10.77
CA TYR A 75 5.69 7.12 -10.14
C TYR A 75 4.58 7.99 -10.75
N THR A 76 3.46 7.37 -11.12
CA THR A 76 2.32 8.02 -11.79
C THR A 76 1.00 7.89 -11.03
N GLY A 77 0.85 6.87 -10.18
CA GLY A 77 -0.37 6.69 -9.41
C GLY A 77 -0.37 5.38 -8.63
N TYR A 78 -1.48 5.08 -7.96
CA TYR A 78 -1.62 3.89 -7.15
C TYR A 78 -3.03 3.31 -7.20
N ARG A 79 -3.14 2.06 -6.74
CA ARG A 79 -4.39 1.36 -6.49
C ARG A 79 -4.27 0.57 -5.19
N TYR A 80 -5.34 0.61 -4.43
CA TYR A 80 -5.48 -0.09 -3.17
C TYR A 80 -6.59 -1.11 -3.28
N GLU A 81 -6.30 -2.33 -2.84
CA GLU A 81 -7.28 -3.41 -2.79
C GLU A 81 -7.22 -4.09 -1.43
N SER A 82 -8.37 -4.55 -0.96
CA SER A 82 -8.47 -5.43 0.21
C SER A 82 -9.20 -6.71 -0.17
N GLY A 83 -8.77 -7.83 0.39
CA GLY A 83 -9.27 -9.12 0.03
C GLY A 83 -9.56 -10.02 1.22
N THR A 84 -10.51 -10.92 1.00
CA THR A 84 -10.84 -12.07 1.86
C THR A 84 -10.62 -13.35 1.06
N ALA A 85 -10.99 -14.51 1.60
CA ALA A 85 -11.03 -15.75 0.82
C ALA A 85 -11.98 -15.66 -0.38
N ALA A 86 -13.04 -14.85 -0.30
CA ALA A 86 -14.06 -14.73 -1.34
C ALA A 86 -13.62 -13.89 -2.55
N GLY A 87 -12.61 -13.02 -2.40
CA GLY A 87 -12.14 -12.19 -3.48
C GLY A 87 -11.45 -10.92 -3.01
N TRP A 88 -11.29 -9.98 -3.95
CA TRP A 88 -10.68 -8.66 -3.77
C TRP A 88 -11.70 -7.57 -4.10
N VAL A 89 -11.62 -6.46 -3.38
CA VAL A 89 -12.38 -5.24 -3.65
C VAL A 89 -11.42 -4.06 -3.77
N ASP A 90 -11.78 -3.11 -4.62
CA ASP A 90 -11.10 -1.82 -4.70
C ASP A 90 -11.43 -0.95 -3.51
N CYS A 91 -10.39 -0.34 -2.93
CA CYS A 91 -10.50 0.52 -1.77
C CYS A 91 -10.11 1.96 -2.12
N PRO A 92 -10.94 2.95 -1.77
CA PRO A 92 -10.53 4.34 -1.78
C PRO A 92 -9.52 4.63 -0.65
N ALA A 93 -8.60 5.57 -0.89
CA ALA A 93 -7.71 6.08 0.15
C ALA A 93 -8.47 6.89 1.20
N ALA A 94 -8.00 6.84 2.46
CA ALA A 94 -8.56 7.52 3.63
C ALA A 94 -10.03 7.17 3.93
N ARG A 95 -10.53 6.05 3.41
CA ARG A 95 -11.92 5.62 3.52
C ARG A 95 -11.97 4.11 3.74
N GLU A 96 -13.10 3.64 4.25
CA GLU A 96 -13.33 2.22 4.46
C GLU A 96 -13.45 1.47 3.12
N CYS A 97 -12.82 0.31 3.05
CA CYS A 97 -12.96 -0.65 1.97
C CYS A 97 -14.39 -1.20 1.96
N PRO A 98 -15.11 -1.18 0.82
CA PRO A 98 -16.50 -1.60 0.74
C PRO A 98 -16.74 -2.99 1.35
N GLY A 99 -17.52 -3.03 2.44
CA GLY A 99 -18.00 -4.27 3.07
C GLY A 99 -16.94 -5.12 3.78
N LEU A 100 -15.73 -4.61 4.03
CA LEU A 100 -14.63 -5.42 4.59
C LEU A 100 -14.15 -5.04 5.99
N SER A 101 -14.65 -3.94 6.58
CA SER A 101 -14.20 -3.43 7.88
C SER A 101 -12.68 -3.26 7.94
N SER A 102 -12.11 -2.73 6.84
CA SER A 102 -10.70 -2.42 6.67
C SER A 102 -10.54 -1.10 5.94
N ALA A 103 -9.40 -0.43 6.08
CA ALA A 103 -9.16 0.87 5.46
C ALA A 103 -7.69 1.08 5.09
N TRP A 104 -7.45 1.88 4.07
CA TRP A 104 -6.13 2.44 3.77
C TRP A 104 -6.05 3.86 4.33
N LEU A 105 -5.05 4.13 5.17
CA LEU A 105 -4.94 5.38 5.93
C LEU A 105 -4.34 6.52 5.08
N GLY A 106 -5.06 6.89 4.02
CA GLY A 106 -4.73 7.98 3.10
C GLY A 106 -3.82 7.61 1.94
N ASP A 107 -3.39 8.64 1.20
CA ASP A 107 -2.46 8.49 0.08
C ASP A 107 -1.13 7.89 0.55
N PRO A 108 -0.45 7.13 -0.33
CA PRO A 108 0.85 6.56 -0.01
C PRO A 108 1.86 7.68 0.27
N ILE A 109 2.72 7.46 1.24
CA ILE A 109 3.89 8.30 1.49
C ILE A 109 4.91 7.96 0.40
N VAL A 110 5.33 8.96 -0.37
CA VAL A 110 6.25 8.81 -1.49
C VAL A 110 7.53 9.57 -1.19
N VAL A 111 8.65 8.84 -1.12
CA VAL A 111 9.98 9.41 -0.90
C VAL A 111 10.84 9.12 -2.12
N ARG A 112 11.50 10.17 -2.64
CA ARG A 112 12.47 10.07 -3.72
C ARG A 112 13.85 10.40 -3.17
N GLU A 113 14.79 9.47 -3.33
CA GLU A 113 16.18 9.61 -2.90
C GLU A 113 17.08 9.18 -4.06
N GLY A 114 17.74 10.15 -4.70
CA GLY A 114 18.48 9.88 -5.94
C GLY A 114 17.57 9.37 -7.05
N ASP A 115 17.89 8.19 -7.59
CA ASP A 115 17.12 7.48 -8.62
C ASP A 115 16.07 6.51 -8.05
N ALA A 116 16.03 6.31 -6.73
CA ALA A 116 15.09 5.41 -6.08
C ALA A 116 13.80 6.14 -5.69
N THR A 117 12.65 5.50 -5.95
CA THR A 117 11.36 5.91 -5.40
C THR A 117 10.83 4.83 -4.47
N ARG A 118 10.64 5.19 -3.20
CA ARG A 118 10.10 4.32 -2.15
C ARG A 118 8.71 4.81 -1.75
N LEU A 119 7.78 3.87 -1.68
CA LEU A 119 6.41 4.12 -1.27
C LEU A 119 6.10 3.34 0.00
N LEU A 120 5.28 3.95 0.85
CA LEU A 120 4.70 3.31 2.02
C LEU A 120 3.22 3.62 2.10
N ALA A 121 2.42 2.59 2.28
CA ALA A 121 1.00 2.69 2.51
C ALA A 121 0.65 2.03 3.84
N LEU A 122 -0.31 2.62 4.55
CA LEU A 122 -0.77 2.13 5.86
C LEU A 122 -2.14 1.50 5.69
N PHE A 123 -2.27 0.29 6.20
CA PHE A 123 -3.49 -0.50 6.14
C PHE A 123 -3.96 -0.84 7.55
N GLU A 124 -5.26 -0.73 7.75
CA GLU A 124 -5.95 -1.05 8.98
C GLU A 124 -6.99 -2.14 8.72
N ASN A 125 -7.01 -3.16 9.57
CA ASN A 125 -8.00 -4.22 9.60
C ASN A 125 -8.72 -4.21 10.94
N ARG A 126 -9.99 -3.79 10.94
CA ARG A 126 -10.89 -3.80 12.09
C ARG A 126 -11.84 -5.00 12.09
N ALA A 127 -11.74 -5.87 11.09
CA ALA A 127 -12.57 -7.06 11.01
C ALA A 127 -12.12 -8.12 12.03
N GLU A 128 -13.04 -9.01 12.41
CA GLU A 128 -12.75 -10.16 13.28
C GLU A 128 -11.78 -11.16 12.64
N GLY A 129 -11.78 -11.26 11.30
CA GLY A 129 -10.91 -12.14 10.54
C GLY A 129 -9.74 -11.40 9.88
N PRO A 130 -8.71 -12.14 9.42
CA PRO A 130 -7.62 -11.55 8.66
C PRO A 130 -8.12 -10.93 7.34
N ARG A 131 -7.33 -9.97 6.84
CA ARG A 131 -7.51 -9.37 5.52
C ARG A 131 -6.22 -9.48 4.74
N ARG A 132 -6.35 -9.54 3.42
CA ARG A 132 -5.23 -9.35 2.51
C ARG A 132 -5.27 -7.91 2.04
N ALA A 133 -4.15 -7.22 2.09
CA ALA A 133 -4.00 -5.86 1.58
C ALA A 133 -3.06 -5.91 0.39
N ARG A 134 -3.49 -5.36 -0.75
CA ARG A 134 -2.65 -5.24 -1.94
C ARG A 134 -2.46 -3.76 -2.27
N PHE A 135 -1.21 -3.34 -2.25
CA PHE A 135 -0.79 -2.03 -2.68
C PHE A 135 -0.16 -2.16 -4.06
N THR A 136 -0.77 -1.51 -5.06
CA THR A 136 -0.22 -1.41 -6.41
C THR A 136 0.24 0.03 -6.66
N ALA A 137 1.48 0.20 -7.09
CA ALA A 137 2.02 1.45 -7.60
C ALA A 137 2.18 1.35 -9.12
N TYR A 138 1.74 2.37 -9.82
CA TYR A 138 1.93 2.53 -11.25
C TYR A 138 3.12 3.46 -11.51
N CYS A 139 3.91 3.11 -12.52
CA CYS A 139 5.07 3.89 -12.89
C CYS A 139 5.40 3.76 -14.38
N ARG A 140 6.03 4.78 -14.93
CA ARG A 140 6.64 4.74 -16.27
C ARG A 140 8.13 4.46 -16.14
N GLU A 141 8.70 3.78 -17.12
CA GLU A 141 10.16 3.62 -17.20
C GLU A 141 10.80 5.01 -17.33
N GLY A 142 11.88 5.25 -16.58
CA GLY A 142 12.67 6.46 -16.75
C GLY A 142 13.36 6.42 -18.10
N GLY A 143 13.20 7.46 -18.90
CA GLY A 143 14.02 7.63 -20.10
C GLY A 143 15.48 7.70 -19.68
N ARG A 144 16.31 6.81 -20.22
CA ARG A 144 17.77 6.99 -20.22
C ARG A 144 18.14 8.24 -21.00
#